data_AF-V6MMQ3-F1
#
_entry.id   AF-V6MMQ3-F1
#
_cell.length_a   1.000
_cell.length_b   1.000
_cell.length_c   1.000
_cell.angle_alpha   90.00
_cell.angle_beta   90.00
_cell.angle_gamma   90.00
#
_symmetry.space_group_name_H-M   'P 1'
#
loop_
_entity.id
_entity.type
_entity.pdbx_description
1 polymer ?
#
loop_
_entity_poly.entity_id
_entity_poly.type
_entity_poly.pdbx_seq_one_letter_code
_entity_poly.pdbx_strand_id
1 'polypeptide(L)'
;MIKLYAEAVILELQQLGYPNDQANAVFFRHYRDMKRLFGLEQNVCDFAKMMDEFERAMQKKHDPSDPNSIAVGHLNHLAKTYILKHKSNK
;
A
#
# COMPACT_ATOMS: atom_id res chain seq x y z
N MET A 1 -17.84 -17.37 6.75
CA MET A 1 -17.99 -16.11 6.00
C MET A 1 -16.65 -15.46 5.66
N ILE A 2 -15.75 -15.17 6.63
CA ILE A 2 -14.45 -14.52 6.36
C ILE A 2 -13.56 -15.31 5.38
N LYS A 3 -13.57 -16.65 5.48
CA LYS A 3 -12.80 -17.53 4.59
C LYS A 3 -13.21 -17.37 3.12
N LEU A 4 -14.52 -17.34 2.84
CA LEU A 4 -15.07 -17.17 1.50
C LEU A 4 -14.74 -15.79 0.93
N TYR A 5 -14.76 -14.76 1.76
CA TYR A 5 -14.40 -13.41 1.34
C TYR A 5 -12.91 -13.31 0.96
N ALA A 6 -12.03 -13.88 1.78
CA ALA A 6 -10.59 -13.90 1.49
C ALA A 6 -10.29 -14.66 0.19
N GLU A 7 -10.89 -15.84 0.00
CA GLU A 7 -10.76 -16.62 -1.23
C GLU A 7 -11.26 -15.85 -2.45
N ALA A 8 -12.41 -15.16 -2.35
CA ALA A 8 -12.93 -14.33 -3.43
C ALA A 8 -12.00 -13.17 -3.79
N VAL A 9 -11.47 -12.44 -2.81
CA VAL A 9 -10.50 -11.35 -3.07
C VAL A 9 -9.22 -11.88 -3.72
N ILE A 10 -8.72 -13.04 -3.28
CA ILE A 10 -7.53 -13.67 -3.87
C ILE A 10 -7.78 -14.06 -5.34
N LEU A 11 -8.97 -14.58 -5.67
CA LEU A 11 -9.34 -14.88 -7.05
C LEU A 11 -9.41 -13.61 -7.92
N GLU A 12 -9.95 -12.51 -7.40
CA GLU A 12 -9.96 -11.23 -8.11
C GLU A 12 -8.54 -10.70 -8.34
N LEU A 13 -7.64 -10.83 -7.35
CA LEU A 13 -6.21 -10.51 -7.54
C LEU A 13 -5.58 -11.40 -8.63
N GLN A 14 -5.94 -12.68 -8.73
CA GLN A 14 -5.45 -13.53 -9.82
C GLN A 14 -5.94 -13.05 -11.19
N GLN A 15 -7.18 -12.57 -11.30
CA GLN A 15 -7.71 -11.98 -12.53
C GLN A 15 -6.98 -10.69 -12.93
N LEU A 16 -6.42 -9.96 -11.95
CA LEU A 16 -5.56 -8.78 -12.18
C LEU A 16 -4.12 -9.14 -12.60
N GLY A 17 -3.80 -10.43 -12.72
CA GLY A 17 -2.54 -10.93 -13.27
C GLY A 17 -1.54 -11.41 -12.22
N TYR A 18 -1.93 -11.49 -10.94
CA TYR A 18 -1.07 -12.06 -9.90
C TYR A 18 -1.11 -13.59 -9.96
N PRO A 19 0.04 -14.29 -10.06
CA PRO A 19 0.10 -15.73 -9.80
C PRO A 19 -0.44 -16.05 -8.39
N ASN A 20 -0.99 -17.24 -8.19
CA ASN A 20 -1.65 -17.64 -6.94
C ASN A 20 -0.83 -17.29 -5.67
N ASP A 21 0.45 -17.65 -5.64
CA ASP A 21 1.31 -17.39 -4.48
C ASP A 21 1.52 -15.88 -4.25
N GLN A 22 1.64 -15.11 -5.33
CA GLN A 22 1.77 -13.65 -5.26
C GLN A 22 0.46 -12.99 -4.83
N ALA A 23 -0.69 -13.47 -5.32
CA ALA A 23 -2.01 -12.99 -4.92
C ALA A 23 -2.24 -13.20 -3.41
N ASN A 24 -1.87 -14.37 -2.89
CA ASN A 24 -1.88 -14.64 -1.45
C ASN A 24 -0.96 -13.67 -0.69
N ALA A 25 0.27 -13.48 -1.17
CA ALA A 25 1.23 -12.59 -0.51
C ALA A 25 0.73 -11.13 -0.44
N VAL A 26 0.17 -10.62 -1.54
CA VAL A 26 -0.42 -9.26 -1.61
C VAL A 26 -1.60 -9.15 -0.66
N PHE A 27 -2.51 -10.12 -0.67
CA PHE A 27 -3.66 -10.15 0.23
C PHE A 27 -3.22 -10.09 1.70
N PHE A 28 -2.34 -11.01 2.14
CA PHE A 28 -1.92 -11.06 3.54
C PHE A 28 -1.11 -9.85 3.97
N ARG A 29 -0.34 -9.25 3.06
CA ARG A 29 0.42 -8.02 3.34
C ARG A 29 -0.51 -6.85 3.67
N HIS A 30 -1.59 -6.66 2.91
CA HIS A 30 -2.38 -5.43 2.97
C HIS A 30 -3.70 -5.58 3.72
N TYR A 31 -4.28 -6.78 3.77
CA TYR A 31 -5.64 -6.99 4.28
C TYR A 31 -5.86 -6.40 5.68
N ARG A 32 -4.92 -6.60 6.60
CA ARG A 32 -5.07 -6.11 7.97
C ARG A 32 -5.15 -4.60 8.03
N ASP A 33 -4.24 -3.91 7.37
CA ASP A 33 -4.11 -2.46 7.45
C ASP A 33 -5.22 -1.78 6.65
N MET A 34 -5.52 -2.29 5.45
CA MET A 34 -6.62 -1.77 4.63
C MET A 34 -7.97 -1.99 5.30
N LYS A 35 -8.22 -3.18 5.88
CA LYS A 35 -9.45 -3.43 6.65
C LYS A 35 -9.62 -2.46 7.83
N ARG A 36 -8.52 -2.09 8.49
CA ARG A 36 -8.55 -1.16 9.63
C ARG A 36 -8.82 0.28 9.20
N LEU A 37 -8.25 0.70 8.07
CA LEU A 37 -8.32 2.08 7.58
C LEU A 37 -9.61 2.37 6.80
N PHE A 38 -10.02 1.43 5.94
CA PHE A 38 -11.10 1.61 4.98
C PHE A 38 -12.35 0.77 5.31
N GLY A 39 -12.23 -0.18 6.25
CA GLY A 39 -13.28 -1.18 6.48
C GLY A 39 -13.20 -2.35 5.49
N LEU A 40 -14.21 -3.21 5.52
CA LEU A 40 -14.39 -4.22 4.47
C LEU A 40 -15.29 -3.63 3.38
N GLU A 41 -14.79 -3.60 2.15
CA GLU A 41 -15.66 -3.30 1.01
C GLU A 41 -16.62 -4.46 0.76
N GLN A 42 -17.89 -4.15 0.50
CA GLN A 42 -18.88 -5.19 0.17
C GLN A 42 -18.57 -5.83 -1.19
N ASN A 43 -17.93 -5.08 -2.09
CA ASN A 43 -17.51 -5.56 -3.38
C ASN A 43 -16.06 -6.05 -3.33
N VAL A 44 -15.89 -7.37 -3.47
CA VAL A 44 -14.57 -8.03 -3.50
C VAL A 44 -13.71 -7.59 -4.67
N CYS A 45 -14.32 -7.25 -5.82
CA CYS A 45 -13.60 -6.77 -6.99
C CYS A 45 -12.98 -5.38 -6.74
N ASP A 46 -13.75 -4.47 -6.14
CA ASP A 46 -13.27 -3.12 -5.83
C ASP A 46 -12.18 -3.17 -4.75
N PHE A 47 -12.35 -4.05 -3.75
CA PHE A 47 -11.33 -4.26 -2.73
C PHE A 47 -10.01 -4.80 -3.31
N ALA A 48 -10.08 -5.75 -4.24
CA ALA A 48 -8.91 -6.30 -4.92
C ALA A 48 -8.20 -5.24 -5.79
N LYS A 49 -8.95 -4.39 -6.50
CA LYS A 49 -8.38 -3.26 -7.26
C LYS A 49 -7.67 -2.26 -6.35
N MET A 50 -8.26 -1.93 -5.21
CA MET A 50 -7.63 -1.03 -4.23
C MET A 50 -6.32 -1.64 -3.69
N MET A 51 -6.29 -2.95 -3.43
CA MET A 51 -5.06 -3.67 -3.03
C MET A 51 -4.00 -3.65 -4.13
N ASP A 52 -4.39 -3.86 -5.39
CA ASP A 52 -3.48 -3.80 -6.54
C ASP A 52 -2.87 -2.40 -6.70
N GLU A 53 -3.70 -1.36 -6.66
CA GLU A 53 -3.26 0.02 -6.73
C GLU A 53 -2.27 0.35 -5.61
N PHE A 54 -2.55 -0.12 -4.39
CA PHE A 54 -1.67 0.10 -3.24
C PHE A 54 -0.33 -0.63 -3.39
N GLU A 55 -0.33 -1.91 -3.78
CA GLU A 55 0.92 -2.66 -4.03
C GLU A 55 1.75 -2.03 -5.15
N ARG A 56 1.12 -1.62 -6.26
CA ARG A 56 1.80 -0.92 -7.36
C ARG A 56 2.38 0.41 -6.92
N ALA A 57 1.63 1.19 -6.13
CA ALA A 57 2.09 2.46 -5.61
C ALA A 57 3.30 2.29 -4.67
N MET A 58 3.31 1.25 -3.83
CA MET A 58 4.44 0.93 -2.95
C MET A 58 5.70 0.52 -3.71
N GLN A 59 5.55 -0.16 -4.85
CA GLN A 59 6.67 -0.57 -5.68
C GLN A 59 7.16 0.53 -6.64
N LYS A 60 6.35 1.58 -6.86
CA LYS A 60 6.69 2.68 -7.76
C LYS A 60 7.91 3.43 -7.21
N LYS A 61 9.00 3.41 -7.99
CA LYS A 61 10.17 4.25 -7.68
C LYS A 61 9.79 5.72 -7.88
N HIS A 62 10.38 6.59 -7.06
CA HIS A 62 10.21 8.03 -7.24
C HIS A 62 10.73 8.44 -8.63
N ASP A 63 9.88 9.16 -9.36
CA ASP A 63 10.21 9.75 -10.65
C ASP A 63 10.11 11.27 -10.51
N PRO A 64 11.23 12.01 -10.56
CA PRO A 64 11.23 13.46 -10.44
C PRO A 64 10.47 14.19 -11.55
N SER A 65 10.17 13.51 -12.67
CA SER A 65 9.42 14.08 -13.80
C SER A 65 7.91 13.88 -13.69
N ASP A 66 7.45 13.00 -12.79
CA ASP A 66 6.02 12.79 -12.51
C ASP A 66 5.55 13.80 -11.45
N PRO A 67 4.66 14.75 -11.79
CA PRO A 67 4.16 15.74 -10.83
C PRO A 67 3.36 15.11 -9.67
N ASN A 68 2.94 13.84 -9.79
CA ASN A 68 2.28 13.09 -8.72
C ASN A 68 3.26 12.26 -7.88
N SER A 69 4.57 12.36 -8.12
CA SER A 69 5.60 11.67 -7.34
C SER A 69 6.25 12.62 -6.34
N ILE A 70 6.15 12.33 -5.05
CA ILE A 70 6.78 13.12 -3.99
C ILE A 70 7.88 12.29 -3.31
N ALA A 71 9.10 12.81 -3.27
CA ALA A 71 10.22 12.19 -2.55
C ALA A 71 10.10 12.41 -1.04
N VAL A 72 9.36 11.54 -0.34
CA VAL A 72 9.22 11.62 1.12
C VAL A 72 10.56 11.38 1.85
N GLY A 73 11.49 10.63 1.25
CA GLY A 73 12.84 10.45 1.80
C GLY A 73 13.61 11.76 2.00
N HIS A 74 13.40 12.75 1.11
CA HIS A 74 13.99 14.09 1.26
C HIS A 74 13.39 14.83 2.47
N LEU A 75 12.08 14.67 2.72
CA LEU A 75 11.41 15.23 3.90
C LEU A 75 11.95 14.64 5.21
N ASN A 76 12.32 13.36 5.21
CA ASN A 76 12.91 12.70 6.39
C ASN A 76 14.31 13.24 6.71
N HIS A 77 15.10 13.58 5.68
CA HIS A 77 16.36 14.28 5.86
C HIS A 77 16.13 15.70 6.42
N LEU A 78 15.21 16.47 5.85
CA LEU A 78 14.86 17.81 6.33
C LEU A 78 14.35 17.81 7.78
N ALA A 79 13.48 16.86 8.13
CA ALA A 79 12.95 16.70 9.48
C ALA A 79 14.06 16.37 10.49
N LYS A 80 14.98 15.46 10.14
CA LYS A 80 16.15 15.15 10.98
C LYS A 80 17.06 16.36 11.17
N THR A 81 17.35 17.09 10.10
CA THR A 81 18.18 18.30 10.16
C THR A 81 17.55 19.38 11.02
N TYR A 82 16.23 19.59 10.91
CA TYR A 82 15.48 20.50 11.76
C TYR A 82 15.55 20.09 13.24
N ILE A 83 15.28 18.82 13.56
CA ILE A 83 15.33 18.28 14.93
C ILE A 83 16.74 18.44 15.53
N LEU A 84 17.80 18.17 14.76
CA LEU A 84 19.19 18.33 15.21
C LEU A 84 19.54 19.79 15.49
N LYS A 85 19.15 20.71 14.58
CA LYS A 85 19.39 22.15 14.73
C LYS A 85 18.75 22.73 15.98
N HIS A 86 17.58 22.22 16.37
CA HIS A 86 16.85 22.69 17.55
C HIS A 86 17.13 21.88 18.83
N LYS A 87 17.81 20.73 18.75
CA LYS A 87 18.35 20.01 19.92
C LYS A 87 19.65 20.60 20.44
N SER A 88 20.45 21.25 19.59
CA SER A 88 21.74 21.84 19.97
C SER A 88 21.65 23.19 20.69
N ASN A 89 20.44 23.74 20.86
CA ASN A 89 20.15 25.04 21.47
C ASN A 89 19.57 24.92 22.91
N LYS A 90 19.82 23.80 23.59
CA LYS A 90 19.46 23.57 25.00
C LYS A 90 20.67 23.17 25.80
#